data_AF-A0AAE0S167-F1
#
_entry.id   AF-A0AAE0S167-F1
#
_cell.length_a   1.000
_cell.length_b   1.000
_cell.length_c   1.000
_cell.angle_alpha   90.00
_cell.angle_beta   90.00
_cell.angle_gamma   90.00
#
_symmetry.space_group_name_H-M   'P 1'
#
loop_
_entity.id
_entity.type
_entity.pdbx_description
1 polymer ?
#
loop_
_entity_poly.entity_id
_entity_poly.type
_entity_poly.pdbx_seq_one_letter_code
_entity_poly.pdbx_strand_id
1 'polypeptide(L)'
;MSLQTPSEISQFIQTGPVTPSVGLVLIKTEKMKKKPPTQEYCRLLTLELIFLWHAFPTCTLEELRPYLDVCDMQTDPKVFHLKCLLEGSIFKELGETQMAIQCLDESIARHHGLKEDYHVPAFAQFELASVYMRDPQTVPKARSLLQKIKDHYKDYDFENRLTVRVNNALKMLKSKA
;
A
#
# COMPACT_ATOMS: atom_id res chain seq x y z
N MET A 1 -20.76 7.71 8.41
CA MET A 1 -20.73 7.88 9.88
C MET A 1 -19.48 8.67 10.20
N SER A 2 -19.62 9.92 10.61
CA SER A 2 -18.50 10.84 10.85
C SER A 2 -18.09 10.69 12.31
N LEU A 3 -16.98 10.02 12.60
CA LEU A 3 -16.44 9.92 13.97
C LEU A 3 -15.76 11.24 14.30
N GLN A 4 -16.26 11.99 15.29
CA GLN A 4 -15.82 13.36 15.57
C GLN A 4 -15.01 13.50 16.86
N THR A 5 -14.96 12.47 17.71
CA THR A 5 -14.20 12.51 18.97
C THR A 5 -13.21 11.34 19.11
N PRO A 6 -12.06 11.54 19.79
CA PRO A 6 -11.10 10.46 20.10
C PRO A 6 -11.72 9.28 20.87
N SER A 7 -12.72 9.55 21.72
CA SER A 7 -13.48 8.53 22.45
C SER A 7 -14.36 7.68 21.54
N GLU A 8 -15.01 8.27 20.54
CA GLU A 8 -15.80 7.52 19.54
C GLU A 8 -14.92 6.69 18.62
N ILE A 9 -13.72 7.19 18.28
CA ILE A 9 -12.72 6.42 17.52
C ILE A 9 -12.25 5.21 18.35
N SER A 10 -11.95 5.41 19.63
CA SER A 10 -11.55 4.34 20.55
C SER A 10 -12.66 3.29 20.71
N GLN A 11 -13.91 3.73 20.85
CA GLN A 11 -15.07 2.83 20.96
C GLN A 11 -15.36 2.10 19.65
N PHE A 12 -15.24 2.76 18.49
CA PHE A 12 -15.38 2.11 17.18
C PHE A 12 -14.28 1.08 16.93
N ILE A 13 -13.05 1.32 17.37
CA ILE A 13 -11.95 0.35 17.32
C ILE A 13 -12.26 -0.87 18.20
N GLN A 14 -12.93 -0.68 19.34
CA GLN A 14 -13.24 -1.75 20.29
C GLN A 14 -14.51 -2.55 19.95
N THR A 15 -15.54 -1.91 19.39
CA THR A 15 -16.88 -2.50 19.22
C THR A 15 -17.38 -2.51 17.78
N GLY A 16 -16.64 -1.91 16.84
CA GLY A 16 -16.97 -1.92 15.43
C GLY A 16 -16.70 -3.28 14.78
N PRO A 17 -17.32 -3.59 13.62
CA PRO A 17 -16.97 -4.78 12.86
C PRO A 17 -15.46 -4.74 12.52
N VAL A 18 -14.75 -5.83 12.80
CA VAL A 18 -13.33 -5.95 12.48
C VAL A 18 -13.19 -6.04 10.96
N THR A 19 -13.10 -4.88 10.33
CA THR A 19 -12.68 -4.77 8.95
C THR A 19 -11.17 -4.99 8.87
N PRO A 20 -10.61 -5.43 7.72
CA PRO A 20 -9.16 -5.60 7.58
C PRO A 20 -8.35 -4.35 7.97
N SER A 21 -8.93 -3.15 7.76
CA SER A 21 -8.36 -1.87 8.23
C SER A 21 -8.33 -1.74 9.75
N VAL A 22 -9.38 -2.16 10.46
CA VAL A 22 -9.41 -2.15 11.92
C VAL A 22 -8.47 -3.23 12.49
N GLY A 23 -8.44 -4.42 11.86
CA GLY A 23 -7.53 -5.51 12.23
C GLY A 23 -6.05 -5.12 12.14
N LEU A 24 -5.61 -4.54 11.02
CA LEU A 24 -4.24 -4.07 10.85
C LEU A 24 -3.86 -3.00 11.89
N VAL A 25 -4.77 -2.05 12.15
CA VAL A 25 -4.54 -1.01 13.18
C VAL A 25 -4.42 -1.62 14.57
N LEU A 26 -5.26 -2.60 14.91
CA LEU A 26 -5.18 -3.31 16.19
C LEU A 26 -3.85 -4.06 16.35
N ILE A 27 -3.41 -4.82 15.34
CA ILE A 27 -2.13 -5.55 15.35
C ILE A 27 -0.96 -4.59 15.57
N LYS A 28 -0.94 -3.46 14.85
CA LYS A 28 0.11 -2.45 15.02
C LYS A 28 0.05 -1.80 16.40
N THR A 29 -1.15 -1.53 16.93
CA THR A 29 -1.35 -0.96 18.27
C THR A 29 -0.87 -1.89 19.38
N GLU A 30 -1.11 -3.21 19.28
CA GLU A 30 -0.57 -4.19 20.23
C GLU A 30 0.97 -4.18 20.27
N LYS A 31 1.63 -4.02 19.12
CA LYS A 31 3.10 -3.91 19.05
C LYS A 31 3.63 -2.62 19.68
N MET A 32 2.84 -1.54 19.62
CA MET A 32 3.18 -0.22 20.17
C MET A 32 3.06 -0.14 21.70
N LYS A 33 2.49 -1.16 22.37
CA LYS A 33 2.38 -1.17 23.85
C LYS A 33 3.73 -1.18 24.57
N LYS A 34 4.83 -1.58 23.91
CA LYS A 34 6.18 -1.65 24.51
C LYS A 34 6.94 -0.32 24.47
N LYS A 35 6.65 0.55 23.51
CA LYS A 35 7.23 1.89 23.36
C LYS A 35 6.27 2.74 22.52
N PRO A 36 5.92 3.97 22.93
CA PRO A 36 5.04 4.82 22.16
C PRO A 36 5.64 5.09 20.76
N PRO A 37 4.82 5.06 19.70
CA PRO A 37 5.28 5.33 18.35
C PRO A 37 5.75 6.78 18.22
N THR A 38 6.68 7.03 17.31
CA THR A 38 7.08 8.40 16.96
C THR A 38 5.99 9.07 16.11
N GLN A 39 5.98 10.39 16.07
CA GLN A 39 5.02 11.14 15.26
C GLN A 39 5.19 10.83 13.77
N GLU A 40 6.42 10.67 13.31
CA GLU A 40 6.79 10.34 11.95
C GLU A 40 6.24 8.98 11.55
N TYR A 41 6.37 7.99 12.44
CA TYR A 41 5.83 6.65 12.19
C TYR A 41 4.31 6.66 12.15
N CYS A 42 3.64 7.40 13.05
CA CYS A 42 2.19 7.57 13.00
C CYS A 42 1.72 8.18 11.68
N ARG A 43 2.41 9.21 11.17
CA ARG A 43 2.10 9.81 9.87
C ARG A 43 2.24 8.80 8.73
N LEU A 44 3.29 7.97 8.75
CA LEU A 44 3.47 6.90 7.77
C LEU A 44 2.33 5.88 7.81
N LEU A 45 1.89 5.48 9.01
CA LEU A 45 0.75 4.55 9.17
C LEU A 45 -0.57 5.16 8.70
N THR A 46 -0.80 6.46 8.92
CA THR A 46 -1.95 7.16 8.34
C THR A 46 -1.90 7.12 6.81
N LEU A 47 -0.72 7.37 6.23
CA LEU A 47 -0.53 7.34 4.79
C LEU A 47 -0.74 5.93 4.20
N GLU A 48 -0.31 4.89 4.91
CA GLU A 48 -0.59 3.50 4.56
C GLU A 48 -2.10 3.20 4.54
N LEU A 49 -2.88 3.70 5.49
CA LEU A 49 -4.33 3.53 5.49
C LEU A 49 -4.98 4.23 4.29
N ILE A 50 -4.55 5.45 3.97
CA ILE A 50 -5.00 6.20 2.78
C ILE A 50 -4.70 5.41 1.51
N PHE A 51 -3.48 4.87 1.38
CA PHE A 51 -3.08 4.01 0.28
C PHE A 51 -3.94 2.75 0.19
N LEU A 52 -4.10 2.03 1.31
CA LEU A 52 -4.87 0.80 1.37
C LEU A 52 -6.33 1.08 1.00
N TRP A 53 -6.89 2.24 1.36
CA TRP A 53 -8.21 2.72 0.91
C TRP A 53 -8.29 3.13 -0.55
N HIS A 54 -7.19 3.05 -1.31
CA HIS A 54 -7.14 3.42 -2.71
C HIS A 54 -7.57 4.88 -2.94
N ALA A 55 -7.18 5.77 -2.01
CA ALA A 55 -7.55 7.19 -2.07
C ALA A 55 -6.56 8.04 -2.88
N PHE A 56 -5.31 7.61 -3.11
CA PHE A 56 -4.34 8.39 -3.90
C PHE A 56 -4.83 8.81 -5.29
N PRO A 57 -5.50 7.94 -6.09
CA PRO A 57 -6.02 8.36 -7.40
C PRO A 57 -7.11 9.45 -7.33
N THR A 58 -7.67 9.71 -6.14
CA THR A 58 -8.67 10.75 -5.91
C THR A 58 -8.07 12.08 -5.45
N CYS A 59 -6.78 12.08 -5.11
CA CYS A 59 -6.06 13.28 -4.70
C CYS A 59 -5.54 14.07 -5.91
N THR A 60 -5.47 15.38 -5.74
CA THR A 60 -4.79 16.28 -6.67
C THR A 60 -3.26 16.16 -6.54
N LEU A 61 -2.53 16.63 -7.55
CA LEU A 61 -1.06 16.61 -7.53
C LEU A 61 -0.47 17.43 -6.37
N GLU A 62 -1.14 18.53 -6.00
CA GLU A 62 -0.73 19.39 -4.88
C GLU A 62 -0.93 18.71 -3.53
N GLU A 63 -1.98 17.90 -3.38
CA GLU A 63 -2.23 17.10 -2.17
C GLU A 63 -1.27 15.91 -2.03
N LEU A 64 -0.81 15.34 -3.15
CA LEU A 64 0.09 14.19 -3.16
C LEU A 64 1.54 14.55 -2.78
N ARG A 65 2.02 15.75 -3.15
CA ARG A 65 3.42 16.14 -2.90
C ARG A 65 3.81 16.13 -1.41
N PRO A 66 3.02 16.70 -0.48
CA PRO A 66 3.33 16.63 0.95
C PRO A 66 3.42 15.20 1.52
N TYR A 67 2.83 14.20 0.85
CA TYR A 67 2.95 12.81 1.28
C TYR A 67 4.35 12.25 1.03
N LEU A 68 5.10 12.78 0.06
CA LEU A 68 6.52 12.44 -0.11
C LEU A 68 7.35 12.94 1.07
N ASP A 69 7.06 14.14 1.58
CA ASP A 69 7.75 14.66 2.78
C ASP A 69 7.53 13.74 4.00
N VAL A 70 6.33 13.17 4.15
CA VAL A 70 6.04 12.17 5.21
C VAL A 70 6.90 10.92 5.05
N CYS A 71 7.12 10.46 3.81
CA CYS A 71 8.01 9.34 3.52
C CYS A 71 9.47 9.70 3.83
N ASP A 72 9.91 10.92 3.54
CA ASP A 72 11.28 11.38 3.78
C ASP A 72 11.63 11.58 5.26
N MET A 73 10.64 11.83 6.11
CA MET A 73 10.83 11.85 7.57
C MET A 73 11.23 10.50 8.16
N GLN A 74 11.03 9.38 7.44
CA GLN A 74 11.30 8.05 7.98
C GLN A 74 12.79 7.72 7.93
N THR A 75 13.37 7.45 9.10
CA THR A 75 14.79 7.10 9.25
C THR A 75 15.01 5.67 9.75
N ASP A 76 13.97 4.98 10.23
CA ASP A 76 14.08 3.59 10.70
C ASP A 76 14.08 2.62 9.50
N PRO A 77 15.17 1.87 9.26
CA PRO A 77 15.24 0.91 8.16
C PRO A 77 14.12 -0.14 8.19
N LYS A 78 13.56 -0.43 9.37
CA LYS A 78 12.46 -1.38 9.55
C LYS A 78 11.17 -0.98 8.87
N VAL A 79 11.02 0.28 8.45
CA VAL A 79 9.80 0.76 7.77
C VAL A 79 10.07 1.13 6.31
N PHE A 80 11.29 0.94 5.81
CA PHE A 80 11.67 1.39 4.48
C PHE A 80 10.95 0.61 3.37
N HIS A 81 10.61 -0.67 3.57
CA HIS A 81 9.77 -1.40 2.61
C HIS A 81 8.41 -0.73 2.41
N LEU A 82 7.77 -0.30 3.50
CA LEU A 82 6.50 0.43 3.46
C LEU A 82 6.68 1.84 2.90
N LYS A 83 7.73 2.57 3.33
CA LYS A 83 8.09 3.88 2.76
C LYS A 83 8.16 3.82 1.24
N CYS A 84 8.96 2.90 0.70
CA CYS A 84 9.17 2.77 -0.73
C CYS A 84 7.88 2.37 -1.50
N LEU A 85 6.98 1.58 -0.89
CA LEU A 85 5.67 1.30 -1.49
C LEU A 85 4.85 2.59 -1.66
N LEU A 86 4.80 3.42 -0.61
CA LEU A 86 4.00 4.63 -0.60
C LEU A 86 4.58 5.67 -1.57
N GLU A 87 5.89 5.90 -1.54
CA GLU A 87 6.59 6.77 -2.51
C GLU A 87 6.32 6.32 -3.95
N GLY A 88 6.52 5.03 -4.23
CA GLY A 88 6.32 4.50 -5.57
C GLY A 88 4.87 4.65 -6.07
N SER A 89 3.91 4.49 -5.16
CA SER A 89 2.49 4.69 -5.45
C SER A 89 2.17 6.17 -5.68
N ILE A 90 2.78 7.09 -4.93
CA ILE A 90 2.61 8.53 -5.11
C ILE A 90 3.23 8.99 -6.43
N PHE A 91 4.49 8.63 -6.70
CA PHE A 91 5.15 8.94 -7.97
C PHE A 91 4.37 8.42 -9.18
N LYS A 92 3.74 7.24 -9.05
CA LYS A 92 2.87 6.68 -10.10
C LYS A 92 1.67 7.58 -10.40
N GLU A 93 1.03 8.16 -9.38
CA GLU A 93 -0.10 9.11 -9.54
C GLU A 93 0.39 10.49 -10.01
N LEU A 94 1.59 10.91 -9.62
CA LEU A 94 2.25 12.13 -10.14
C LEU A 94 2.69 12.01 -11.61
N GLY A 95 2.65 10.80 -12.20
CA GLY A 95 3.11 10.53 -13.56
C GLY A 95 4.63 10.29 -13.69
N GLU A 96 5.36 10.31 -12.57
CA GLU A 96 6.81 10.11 -12.49
C GLU A 96 7.16 8.61 -12.58
N THR A 97 6.99 8.06 -13.78
CA THR A 97 7.00 6.61 -14.03
C THR A 97 8.30 5.93 -13.62
N GLN A 98 9.46 6.55 -13.88
CA GLN A 98 10.76 5.94 -13.55
C GLN A 98 10.98 5.85 -12.03
N MET A 99 10.66 6.93 -11.31
CA MET A 99 10.74 6.98 -9.85
C MET A 99 9.78 5.98 -9.21
N ALA A 100 8.56 5.89 -9.75
CA ALA A 100 7.58 4.90 -9.31
C ALA A 100 8.13 3.47 -9.39
N ILE A 101 8.70 3.09 -10.54
CA ILE A 101 9.29 1.75 -10.72
C ILE A 101 10.42 1.51 -9.72
N GLN A 102 11.35 2.45 -9.58
CA GLN A 102 12.49 2.32 -8.67
C GLN A 102 12.04 2.10 -7.22
N CYS A 103 11.13 2.93 -6.72
CA CYS A 103 10.61 2.80 -5.36
C CYS A 103 9.82 1.49 -5.16
N LEU A 104 9.03 1.05 -6.14
CA LEU A 104 8.25 -0.19 -6.03
C LEU A 104 9.13 -1.44 -6.05
N ASP A 105 10.16 -1.48 -6.91
CA ASP A 105 11.14 -2.57 -6.92
C ASP A 105 11.93 -2.61 -5.60
N GLU A 106 12.33 -1.44 -5.08
CA GLU A 106 13.02 -1.32 -3.80
C GLU A 106 12.15 -1.76 -2.62
N SER A 107 10.85 -1.46 -2.65
CA SER A 107 9.89 -1.94 -1.64
C SER A 107 9.87 -3.47 -1.55
N ILE A 108 9.79 -4.14 -2.71
CA ILE A 108 9.79 -5.61 -2.81
C ILE A 108 11.13 -6.17 -2.33
N ALA A 109 12.25 -5.56 -2.72
CA ALA A 109 13.58 -5.99 -2.32
C ALA A 109 13.80 -5.86 -0.81
N ARG A 110 13.39 -4.73 -0.21
CA ARG A 110 13.53 -4.48 1.24
C ARG A 110 12.63 -5.34 2.11
N HIS A 111 11.47 -5.74 1.59
CA HIS A 111 10.61 -6.69 2.29
C HIS A 111 11.20 -8.11 2.35
N HIS A 112 12.13 -8.45 1.45
CA HIS A 112 12.68 -9.80 1.37
C HIS A 112 13.25 -10.28 2.71
N GLY A 113 12.73 -11.40 3.21
CA GLY A 113 13.12 -11.99 4.50
C GLY A 113 12.34 -11.48 5.72
N LEU A 114 11.47 -10.49 5.56
CA LEU A 114 10.53 -10.07 6.60
C LEU A 114 9.38 -11.08 6.72
N LYS A 115 8.97 -11.32 7.97
CA LYS A 115 7.85 -12.24 8.30
C LYS A 115 6.52 -11.52 8.50
N GLU A 116 6.50 -10.20 8.31
CA GLU A 116 5.35 -9.33 8.58
C GLU A 116 5.09 -8.45 7.36
N ASP A 117 3.99 -7.69 7.36
CA ASP A 117 3.63 -6.75 6.29
C ASP A 117 3.56 -7.40 4.89
N TYR A 118 3.08 -8.64 4.79
CA TYR A 118 2.96 -9.36 3.50
C TYR A 118 2.08 -8.66 2.47
N HIS A 119 1.21 -7.73 2.90
CA HIS A 119 0.47 -6.86 2.00
C HIS A 119 1.42 -5.94 1.21
N VAL A 120 2.50 -5.45 1.82
CA VAL A 120 3.40 -4.47 1.20
C VAL A 120 3.97 -4.97 -0.15
N PRO A 121 4.67 -6.11 -0.23
CA PRO A 121 5.23 -6.57 -1.50
C PRO A 121 4.14 -7.02 -2.49
N ALA A 122 2.97 -7.48 -2.01
CA ALA A 122 1.84 -7.85 -2.87
C ALA A 122 1.25 -6.61 -3.57
N PHE A 123 1.00 -5.55 -2.81
CA PHE A 123 0.54 -4.26 -3.34
C PHE A 123 1.62 -3.58 -4.19
N ALA A 124 2.90 -3.67 -3.82
CA ALA A 124 3.99 -3.11 -4.62
C ALA A 124 4.04 -3.76 -6.02
N GLN A 125 3.93 -5.09 -6.11
CA GLN A 125 3.84 -5.79 -7.39
C GLN A 125 2.60 -5.39 -8.20
N PHE A 126 1.46 -5.13 -7.53
CA PHE A 126 0.25 -4.69 -8.21
C PHE A 126 0.38 -3.27 -8.78
N GLU A 127 0.94 -2.35 -8.01
CA GLU A 127 1.18 -0.98 -8.47
C GLU A 127 2.22 -0.95 -9.60
N LEU A 128 3.24 -1.80 -9.53
CA LEU A 128 4.23 -1.96 -10.59
C LEU A 128 3.61 -2.55 -11.87
N ALA A 129 2.74 -3.56 -11.73
CA ALA A 129 1.96 -4.07 -12.85
C ALA A 129 1.10 -2.97 -13.47
N SER A 130 0.46 -2.13 -12.64
CA SER A 130 -0.36 -1.00 -13.11
C SER A 130 0.44 0.02 -13.91
N VAL A 131 1.70 0.27 -13.54
CA VAL A 131 2.64 1.08 -14.33
C VAL A 131 2.89 0.44 -15.70
N TYR A 132 3.26 -0.85 -15.74
CA TYR A 132 3.55 -1.55 -16.99
C TYR A 132 2.31 -1.76 -17.88
N MET A 133 1.10 -1.69 -17.33
CA MET A 133 -0.13 -1.71 -18.15
C MET A 133 -0.31 -0.43 -18.99
N ARG A 134 0.43 0.64 -18.72
CA ARG A 134 0.36 1.91 -19.47
C ARG A 134 1.08 1.83 -20.83
N ASP A 135 2.09 0.97 -20.97
CA ASP A 135 2.85 0.77 -22.20
C ASP A 135 2.57 -0.64 -22.79
N PRO A 136 2.02 -0.73 -24.03
CA PRO A 136 1.80 -1.98 -24.74
C PRO A 136 3.00 -2.94 -24.74
N GLN A 137 4.24 -2.43 -24.83
CA GLN A 137 5.45 -3.25 -24.87
C GLN A 137 5.72 -3.96 -23.54
N THR A 138 5.23 -3.41 -22.43
CA THR A 138 5.46 -3.94 -21.08
C THR A 138 4.27 -4.71 -20.51
N VAL A 139 3.16 -4.83 -21.26
CA VAL A 139 1.98 -5.62 -20.87
C VAL A 139 2.29 -7.07 -20.51
N PRO A 140 3.20 -7.81 -21.19
CA PRO A 140 3.57 -9.16 -20.77
C PRO A 140 4.17 -9.20 -19.36
N LYS A 141 4.98 -8.18 -19.00
CA LYS A 141 5.56 -8.02 -17.67
C LYS A 141 4.48 -7.74 -16.63
N ALA A 142 3.53 -6.86 -16.93
CA ALA A 142 2.36 -6.63 -16.07
C ALA A 142 1.56 -7.91 -15.82
N ARG A 143 1.28 -8.70 -16.86
CA ARG A 143 0.53 -9.95 -16.74
C ARG A 143 1.27 -10.96 -15.85
N SER A 144 2.59 -11.08 -16.01
CA SER A 144 3.42 -11.97 -15.17
C SER A 144 3.35 -11.58 -13.69
N LEU A 145 3.47 -10.28 -13.37
CA LEU A 145 3.32 -9.79 -12.00
C LEU A 145 1.94 -10.10 -11.42
N LEU A 146 0.87 -9.85 -12.18
CA LEU A 146 -0.51 -10.12 -11.73
C LEU A 146 -0.75 -11.60 -11.43
N GLN A 147 -0.16 -12.53 -12.21
CA GLN A 147 -0.25 -13.96 -11.91
C GLN A 147 0.57 -14.32 -10.68
N LYS A 148 1.80 -13.80 -10.58
CA LYS A 148 2.66 -13.99 -9.41
C LYS A 148 1.96 -13.60 -8.12
N ILE A 149 1.17 -12.52 -8.13
CA ILE A 149 0.44 -12.09 -6.95
C ILE A 149 -0.54 -13.17 -6.47
N LYS A 150 -1.29 -13.79 -7.39
CA LYS A 150 -2.28 -14.82 -7.06
C LYS A 150 -1.65 -16.12 -6.55
N ASP A 151 -0.48 -16.45 -7.06
CA ASP A 151 0.18 -17.72 -6.75
C ASP A 151 0.91 -17.65 -5.40
N HIS A 152 1.48 -16.48 -5.06
CA HIS A 152 2.44 -16.35 -3.97
C HIS A 152 1.98 -15.54 -2.75
N TYR A 153 0.88 -14.79 -2.81
CA TYR A 153 0.37 -14.04 -1.65
C TYR A 153 -1.01 -14.52 -1.26
N LYS A 154 -1.10 -15.10 -0.06
CA LYS A 154 -2.32 -15.63 0.56
C LYS A 154 -2.29 -15.41 2.06
N ASP A 155 -3.47 -15.46 2.69
CA ASP A 155 -3.66 -15.47 4.13
C ASP A 155 -3.13 -14.21 4.84
N TYR A 156 -3.26 -13.04 4.19
CA TYR A 156 -2.90 -11.74 4.75
C TYR A 156 -4.06 -10.75 4.70
N ASP A 157 -4.01 -9.73 5.55
CA ASP A 157 -5.04 -8.67 5.57
C ASP A 157 -5.12 -7.97 4.20
N PHE A 158 -6.33 -7.67 3.73
CA PHE A 158 -6.62 -7.05 2.43
C PHE A 158 -6.40 -7.93 1.20
N GLU A 159 -6.07 -9.23 1.33
CA GLU A 159 -5.95 -10.15 0.17
C GLU A 159 -7.17 -10.10 -0.73
N ASN A 160 -8.37 -10.25 -0.18
CA ASN A 160 -9.63 -10.23 -0.95
C ASN A 160 -9.76 -8.95 -1.80
N ARG A 161 -9.35 -7.80 -1.25
CA ARG A 161 -9.39 -6.52 -1.95
C ARG A 161 -8.37 -6.47 -3.08
N LEU A 162 -7.15 -6.94 -2.83
CA LEU A 162 -6.13 -6.97 -3.87
C LEU A 162 -6.50 -7.96 -4.98
N THR A 163 -7.02 -9.13 -4.63
CA THR A 163 -7.50 -10.16 -5.56
C THR A 163 -8.57 -9.64 -6.52
N VAL A 164 -9.53 -8.85 -6.02
CA VAL A 164 -10.53 -8.18 -6.90
C VAL A 164 -9.85 -7.24 -7.89
N ARG A 165 -8.90 -6.40 -7.43
CA ARG A 165 -8.14 -5.48 -8.31
C ARG A 165 -7.32 -6.25 -9.36
N VAL A 166 -6.64 -7.32 -8.96
CA VAL A 166 -5.85 -8.20 -9.84
C VAL A 166 -6.73 -8.85 -10.91
N ASN A 167 -7.87 -9.41 -10.52
CA ASN A 167 -8.79 -10.05 -11.47
C ASN A 167 -9.37 -9.04 -12.47
N ASN A 168 -9.70 -7.82 -12.02
CA ASN A 168 -10.15 -6.75 -12.91
C ASN A 168 -9.05 -6.34 -13.90
N ALA A 169 -7.82 -6.16 -13.42
CA ALA A 169 -6.68 -5.84 -14.28
C ALA A 169 -6.42 -6.93 -15.33
N LEU A 170 -6.43 -8.21 -14.92
CA LEU A 170 -6.28 -9.35 -15.84
C LEU A 170 -7.41 -9.42 -16.87
N LYS A 171 -8.65 -9.09 -16.49
CA LYS A 171 -9.79 -9.02 -17.41
C LYS A 171 -9.60 -7.91 -18.44
N MET A 172 -9.17 -6.72 -18.02
CA MET A 172 -8.85 -5.60 -18.93
C MET A 172 -7.74 -5.94 -19.92
N LEU A 173 -6.73 -6.71 -19.50
CA LEU A 173 -5.66 -7.18 -20.39
C LEU A 173 -6.10 -8.27 -21.37
N LYS A 174 -7.23 -8.95 -21.13
CA LYS A 174 -7.81 -9.91 -22.08
C LYS A 174 -8.69 -9.23 -23.12
N SER A 175 -9.34 -8.12 -22.77
CA SER A 175 -10.20 -7.37 -23.70
C SER A 175 -9.44 -6.44 -24.66
N LYS A 176 -8.16 -6.17 -24.38
CA LYS A 176 -7.28 -5.35 -25.23
C LYS A 176 -6.40 -6.17 -26.20
N ALA A 177 -6.46 -7.50 -26.10
CA ALA A 177 -5.77 -8.44 -26.98
C ALA A 177 -6.72 -8.89 -28.09
#